data_AF-A0A937KYR2-F1
#
_entry.id   AF-A0A937KYR2-F1
#
_cell.length_a   1.000
_cell.length_b   1.000
_cell.length_c   1.000
_cell.angle_alpha   90.00
_cell.angle_beta   90.00
_cell.angle_gamma   90.00
#
_symmetry.space_group_name_H-M   'P 1'
#
loop_
_entity.id
_entity.type
_entity.pdbx_description
1 polymer ?
#
loop_
_entity_poly.entity_id
_entity_poly.type
_entity_poly.pdbx_seq_one_letter_code
_entity_poly.pdbx_strand_id
1 'polypeptide(L)'
;MNNLDQDQIELLENAQKRILQKKRLYYHFVIYLFVSVFSLICNKLLKIGSDIVFLDYSWSFWLSFIWLFIIIFHLFNVFVTNRFLGNKWLKAQKKYLIEIQQNKIQSLKKEMEKEAHVKFESETFNSNSSLITIIAAASENNVIGKDNKLIWHLSDDLKHFKELTKGHHVIMGRKTFESMPKALPNRTNVIITRNRNYTAGNTIVVQSLDEALKISKKDSQPFIIGGGEIYKMAMSIADRIELTRVHADFEGDAFFPEIELSEWKEVKIDKRKKDENHNYDFTFIRYDKI
;
A
#
# COMPACT_ATOMS: atom_id res chain seq x y z
N MET A 1 2.76 1.75 8.01
CA MET A 1 3.73 2.83 7.70
C MET A 1 4.61 3.21 8.89
N ASN A 2 4.21 2.97 10.16
CA ASN A 2 4.99 3.36 11.36
C ASN A 2 6.34 2.66 11.61
N ASN A 3 6.59 1.47 11.05
CA ASN A 3 7.83 0.74 11.34
C ASN A 3 9.08 1.37 10.70
N LEU A 4 8.94 2.01 9.54
CA LEU A 4 10.06 2.67 8.86
C LEU A 4 10.56 3.89 9.65
N ASP A 5 9.65 4.60 10.31
CA ASP A 5 9.99 5.75 11.15
C ASP A 5 10.70 5.30 12.44
N GLN A 6 10.26 4.19 13.03
CA GLN A 6 10.87 3.67 14.26
C GLN A 6 12.31 3.17 14.03
N ASP A 7 12.57 2.50 12.91
CA ASP A 7 13.93 2.07 12.52
C ASP A 7 14.85 3.27 12.27
N GLN A 8 14.33 4.31 11.61
CA GLN A 8 15.07 5.56 11.40
C GLN A 8 15.40 6.25 12.72
N ILE A 9 14.46 6.28 13.67
CA ILE A 9 14.67 6.84 15.01
C ILE A 9 15.76 6.06 15.76
N GLU A 10 15.73 4.73 15.75
CA GLU A 10 16.74 3.92 16.43
C GLU A 10 18.14 4.09 15.82
N LEU A 11 18.23 4.21 14.48
CA LEU A 11 19.47 4.56 13.79
C LEU A 11 19.99 5.95 14.21
N LEU A 12 19.09 6.92 14.32
CA LEU A 12 19.41 8.30 14.71
C LEU A 12 19.92 8.37 16.16
N GLU A 13 19.24 7.68 17.08
CA GLU A 13 19.66 7.59 18.49
C GLU A 13 21.03 6.93 18.64
N ASN A 14 21.27 5.82 17.92
CA ASN A 14 22.56 5.14 17.93
C ASN A 14 23.67 6.02 17.34
N ALA A 15 23.39 6.76 16.26
CA ALA A 15 24.31 7.74 15.69
C ALA A 15 24.63 8.88 16.69
N GLN A 16 23.62 9.42 17.37
CA GLN A 16 23.79 10.47 18.39
C GLN A 16 24.65 10.00 19.57
N LYS A 17 24.39 8.80 20.12
CA LYS A 17 25.22 8.19 21.17
C LYS A 17 26.68 8.07 20.73
N ARG A 18 26.92 7.72 19.46
CA ARG A 18 28.27 7.63 18.88
C ARG A 18 28.97 8.98 18.76
N ILE A 19 28.24 10.02 18.36
CA ILE A 19 28.75 11.39 18.29
C ILE A 19 29.19 11.83 19.69
N LEU A 20 28.39 11.57 20.72
CA LEU A 20 28.72 11.90 22.11
C LEU A 20 29.97 11.15 22.60
N GLN A 21 30.12 9.86 22.30
CA GLN A 21 31.32 9.09 22.65
C GLN A 21 32.59 9.64 21.98
N LYS A 22 32.52 10.00 20.69
CA LYS A 22 33.65 10.60 19.98
C LYS A 22 33.99 12.01 20.49
N LYS A 23 32.98 12.82 20.81
CA LYS A 23 33.17 14.13 21.45
C LYS A 23 33.88 13.98 22.81
N ARG A 24 33.46 13.01 23.63
CA ARG A 24 34.12 12.72 24.92
C ARG A 24 35.59 12.35 24.74
N LEU A 25 35.92 11.53 23.74
CA LEU A 25 37.31 11.19 23.41
C LEU A 25 38.13 12.43 23.02
N TYR A 26 37.56 13.30 22.18
CA TYR A 26 38.20 14.56 21.80
C TYR A 26 38.49 15.45 23.01
N TYR A 27 37.53 15.62 23.93
CA TYR A 27 37.77 16.41 25.15
C TYR A 27 38.88 15.82 26.03
N HIS A 28 38.93 14.49 26.20
CA HIS A 28 40.00 13.84 26.97
C HIS A 28 41.37 14.05 26.31
N PHE A 29 41.43 14.01 24.98
CA PHE A 29 42.65 14.30 24.22
C PHE A 29 43.12 15.76 24.38
N VAL A 30 42.20 16.73 24.30
CA VAL A 30 42.52 18.15 24.49
C VAL A 30 43.02 18.41 25.91
N ILE A 31 42.32 17.90 26.92
CA ILE A 31 42.72 18.05 28.34
C ILE A 31 44.13 17.48 28.56
N TYR A 32 44.44 16.33 27.99
CA TYR A 32 45.77 15.75 28.07
C TYR A 32 46.86 16.64 27.48
N LEU A 33 46.66 17.18 26.28
CA LEU A 33 47.63 18.09 25.67
C LEU A 33 47.91 19.28 26.59
N PHE A 34 46.86 19.89 27.14
CA PHE A 34 47.00 20.99 28.09
C PHE A 34 47.73 20.57 29.38
N VAL A 35 47.31 19.47 30.02
CA VAL A 35 47.90 19.00 31.29
C VAL A 35 49.36 18.58 31.11
N SER A 36 49.70 17.91 30.00
CA SER A 36 51.07 17.47 29.73
C SER A 36 52.00 18.66 29.46
N VAL A 37 51.58 19.60 28.61
CA VAL A 37 52.36 20.82 28.35
C VAL A 37 52.50 21.67 29.61
N PHE A 38 51.41 21.88 30.35
CA PHE A 38 51.41 22.64 31.60
C PHE A 38 52.33 22.01 32.65
N SER A 39 52.27 20.69 32.82
CA SER A 39 53.11 19.98 33.78
C SER A 39 54.60 20.09 33.44
N LEU A 40 54.96 20.00 32.15
CA LEU A 40 56.33 20.20 31.68
C LEU A 40 56.83 21.63 31.94
N ILE A 41 55.97 22.65 31.73
CA ILE A 41 56.29 24.05 32.03
C ILE A 41 56.50 24.24 33.55
N CYS A 42 55.60 23.74 34.38
CA CYS A 42 55.72 23.82 35.84
C CYS A 42 57.02 23.19 36.35
N ASN A 43 57.38 22.02 35.82
CA ASN A 43 58.59 21.31 36.22
C ASN A 43 59.86 22.02 35.71
N LYS A 44 59.95 22.36 34.42
CA LYS A 44 61.18 22.88 33.80
C LYS A 44 61.41 24.38 33.97
N LEU A 45 60.36 25.21 33.86
CA LEU A 45 60.49 26.68 33.89
C LEU A 45 60.31 27.23 35.30
N LEU A 46 59.33 26.73 36.04
CA LEU A 46 58.99 27.25 37.37
C LEU A 46 59.66 26.48 38.51
N LYS A 47 60.39 25.39 38.20
CA LYS A 47 61.03 24.48 39.17
C LYS A 47 60.08 23.93 40.24
N ILE A 48 58.77 23.88 39.95
CA ILE A 48 57.78 23.40 40.89
C ILE A 48 57.92 21.88 41.00
N GLY A 49 58.24 21.40 42.20
CA GLY A 49 58.44 19.97 42.48
C GLY A 49 59.64 19.37 41.75
N SER A 50 60.65 20.16 41.37
CA SER A 50 61.87 19.66 40.70
C SER A 50 62.59 18.56 41.49
N ASP A 51 62.42 18.56 42.81
CA ASP A 51 63.08 17.63 43.74
C ASP A 51 62.34 16.29 43.84
N ILE A 52 61.14 16.20 43.26
CA ILE A 52 60.31 14.99 43.21
C ILE A 52 60.71 14.19 41.96
N VAL A 53 61.66 13.28 42.16
CA VAL A 53 62.16 12.34 41.15
C VAL A 53 61.79 10.92 41.57
N PHE A 54 61.24 10.15 40.63
CA PHE A 54 60.89 8.75 40.83
C PHE A 54 61.48 7.91 39.69
N LEU A 55 62.28 6.91 40.04
CA LEU A 55 63.01 6.04 39.09
C LEU A 55 63.81 6.86 38.05
N ASP A 56 64.56 7.86 38.51
CA ASP A 56 65.36 8.77 37.67
C ASP A 56 64.56 9.67 36.71
N TYR A 57 63.23 9.69 36.81
CA TYR A 57 62.36 10.57 36.02
C TYR A 57 61.59 11.57 36.89
N SER A 58 61.41 12.78 36.37
CA SER A 58 60.60 13.83 37.02
C SER A 58 59.13 13.42 37.19
N TRP A 59 58.45 13.96 38.21
CA TRP A 59 57.01 13.77 38.38
C TRP A 59 56.17 14.15 37.14
N SER A 60 56.60 15.16 36.37
CA SER A 60 55.90 15.60 35.14
C SER A 60 55.90 14.55 34.02
N PHE A 61 56.93 13.71 33.98
CA PHE A 61 57.03 12.59 33.04
C PHE A 61 55.99 11.52 33.41
N TRP A 62 55.94 11.12 34.69
CA TRP A 62 54.99 10.13 35.18
C TRP A 62 53.54 10.59 35.04
N LEU A 63 53.26 11.87 35.28
CA LEU A 63 51.92 12.44 35.04
C LEU A 63 51.54 12.30 33.56
N SER A 64 52.44 12.70 32.65
CA SER A 64 52.19 12.57 31.21
C SER A 64 52.03 11.12 30.76
N PHE A 65 52.77 10.18 31.36
CA PHE A 65 52.70 8.75 31.06
C PHE A 65 51.37 8.12 31.51
N ILE A 66 50.93 8.39 32.74
CA ILE A 66 49.64 7.89 33.26
C ILE A 66 48.49 8.43 32.42
N TRP A 67 48.52 9.70 32.07
CA TRP A 67 47.48 10.30 31.23
C TRP A 67 47.47 9.74 29.79
N LEU A 68 48.64 9.47 29.22
CA LEU A 68 48.75 8.82 27.91
C LEU A 68 48.10 7.42 27.93
N PHE A 69 48.33 6.65 29.00
CA PHE A 69 47.69 5.35 29.18
C PHE A 69 46.16 5.44 29.24
N ILE A 70 45.61 6.41 29.97
CA ILE A 70 44.16 6.67 30.05
C ILE A 70 43.56 6.97 28.66
N ILE A 71 44.25 7.77 27.84
CA ILE A 71 43.79 8.08 26.48
C ILE A 71 43.83 6.84 25.59
N ILE A 72 44.92 6.07 25.63
CA ILE A 72 45.03 4.84 24.82
C ILE A 72 43.90 3.87 25.20
N PHE A 73 43.63 3.71 26.50
CA PHE A 73 42.51 2.90 26.97
C PHE A 73 41.15 3.44 26.48
N HIS A 74 40.92 4.75 26.59
CA HIS A 74 39.67 5.35 26.13
C HIS A 74 39.49 5.24 24.60
N LEU A 75 40.57 5.40 23.84
CA LEU A 75 40.61 5.25 22.39
C LEU A 75 40.27 3.80 21.98
N PHE A 76 40.88 2.82 22.66
CA PHE A 76 40.55 1.41 22.48
C PHE A 76 39.06 1.12 22.76
N ASN A 77 38.52 1.66 23.86
CA ASN A 77 37.11 1.46 24.21
C ASN A 77 36.12 2.15 23.23
N VAL A 78 36.52 3.26 22.61
CA VAL A 78 35.66 3.96 21.65
C VAL A 78 35.72 3.30 20.27
N PHE A 79 36.86 2.75 19.84
CA PHE A 79 37.01 2.23 18.47
C PHE A 79 36.93 0.71 18.35
N VAL A 80 37.34 -0.05 19.38
CA VAL A 80 37.43 -1.51 19.29
C VAL A 80 36.21 -2.20 19.90
N THR A 81 35.82 -1.86 21.13
CA THR A 81 34.72 -2.54 21.85
C THR A 81 33.34 -2.11 21.35
N ASN A 82 33.15 -0.85 20.97
CA ASN A 82 31.85 -0.29 20.57
C ASN A 82 31.71 -0.13 19.04
N ARG A 83 31.73 -1.22 18.27
CA ARG A 83 31.47 -1.17 16.82
C ARG A 83 30.03 -0.71 16.54
N PHE A 84 29.89 0.20 15.56
CA PHE A 84 28.64 0.88 15.19
C PHE A 84 27.48 -0.07 14.83
N LEU A 85 27.78 -1.29 14.40
CA LEU A 85 26.81 -2.34 14.06
C LEU A 85 27.33 -3.66 14.61
N GLY A 86 27.16 -3.87 15.91
CA GLY A 86 27.56 -5.12 16.55
C GLY A 86 26.80 -6.33 15.99
N ASN A 87 27.37 -7.52 16.11
CA ASN A 87 26.77 -8.77 15.63
C ASN A 87 25.35 -9.01 16.17
N LYS A 88 25.05 -8.51 17.38
CA LYS A 88 23.70 -8.59 17.99
C LYS A 88 22.67 -7.78 17.19
N TRP A 89 22.99 -6.52 16.87
CA TRP A 89 22.12 -5.66 16.09
C TRP A 89 21.92 -6.25 14.69
N LEU A 90 22.99 -6.71 14.05
CA LEU A 90 22.92 -7.30 12.71
C LEU A 90 22.05 -8.58 12.68
N LYS A 91 22.13 -9.41 13.72
CA LYS A 91 21.27 -10.59 13.86
C LYS A 91 19.80 -10.23 14.11
N ALA A 92 19.55 -9.20 14.93
CA ALA A 92 18.20 -8.70 15.19
C ALA A 92 17.57 -8.11 13.91
N GLN A 93 18.31 -7.25 13.21
CA GLN A 93 17.89 -6.65 11.94
C GLN A 93 17.61 -7.72 10.88
N LYS A 94 18.47 -8.74 10.75
CA LYS A 94 18.25 -9.84 9.81
C LYS A 94 16.97 -10.63 10.13
N LYS A 95 16.72 -10.93 11.43
CA LYS A 95 15.50 -11.64 11.86
C LYS A 95 14.25 -10.83 11.50
N TYR A 96 14.28 -9.53 11.78
CA TYR A 96 13.20 -8.60 11.46
C TYR A 96 12.88 -8.54 9.96
N LEU A 97 13.90 -8.40 9.11
CA LEU A 97 13.72 -8.38 7.65
C LEU A 97 13.12 -9.68 7.11
N ILE A 98 13.53 -10.82 7.66
CA ILE A 98 12.95 -12.13 7.31
C ILE A 98 11.47 -12.18 7.67
N GLU A 99 11.08 -11.67 8.84
CA GLU A 99 9.69 -11.63 9.29
C GLU A 99 8.80 -10.76 8.39
N ILE A 100 9.29 -9.57 8.01
CA ILE A 100 8.61 -8.72 7.02
C ILE A 100 8.41 -9.49 5.70
N GLN A 101 9.46 -10.16 5.22
CA GLN A 101 9.41 -10.89 3.96
C GLN A 101 8.42 -12.06 4.04
N GLN A 102 8.38 -12.78 5.16
CA GLN A 102 7.42 -13.86 5.40
C GLN A 102 5.98 -13.35 5.42
N ASN A 103 5.70 -12.24 6.09
CA ASN A 103 4.38 -11.60 6.10
C ASN A 103 3.96 -11.18 4.68
N LYS A 104 4.89 -10.63 3.89
CA LYS A 104 4.60 -10.28 2.49
C LYS A 104 4.27 -11.51 1.65
N ILE A 105 5.04 -12.59 1.78
CA ILE A 105 4.77 -13.87 1.12
C ILE A 105 3.39 -14.41 1.51
N GLN A 106 3.03 -14.35 2.80
CA GLN A 106 1.72 -14.81 3.28
C GLN A 106 0.58 -13.97 2.68
N SER A 107 0.73 -12.64 2.61
CA SER A 107 -0.28 -11.78 1.98
C SER A 107 -0.49 -12.11 0.50
N LEU A 108 0.60 -12.37 -0.24
CA LEU A 108 0.53 -12.74 -1.66
C LEU A 108 -0.13 -14.11 -1.85
N LYS A 109 0.18 -15.10 -0.99
CA LYS A 109 -0.49 -16.41 -1.02
C LYS A 109 -2.00 -16.28 -0.83
N LYS A 110 -2.45 -15.47 0.12
CA LYS A 110 -3.88 -15.23 0.37
C LYS A 110 -4.56 -14.56 -0.82
N GLU A 111 -3.90 -13.62 -1.48
CA GLU A 111 -4.40 -12.97 -2.69
C GLU A 111 -4.53 -13.97 -3.84
N MET A 112 -3.51 -14.81 -4.05
CA MET A 112 -3.55 -15.89 -5.04
C MET A 112 -4.65 -16.92 -4.76
N GLU A 113 -4.89 -17.29 -3.50
CA GLU A 113 -5.99 -18.18 -3.12
C GLU A 113 -7.36 -17.58 -3.43
N LYS A 114 -7.54 -16.26 -3.16
CA LYS A 114 -8.77 -15.53 -3.51
C LYS A 114 -8.98 -15.51 -5.03
N GLU A 115 -7.93 -15.19 -5.79
CA GLU A 115 -7.98 -15.22 -7.26
C GLU A 115 -8.30 -16.61 -7.81
N ALA A 116 -7.69 -17.66 -7.24
CA ALA A 116 -7.97 -19.05 -7.62
C ALA A 116 -9.40 -19.45 -7.30
N HIS A 117 -9.95 -19.02 -6.16
CA HIS A 117 -11.35 -19.29 -5.80
C HIS A 117 -12.33 -18.60 -6.74
N VAL A 118 -12.11 -17.32 -7.07
CA VAL A 118 -12.93 -16.60 -8.06
C VAL A 118 -12.87 -17.30 -9.42
N LYS A 119 -11.67 -17.71 -9.85
CA LYS A 119 -11.48 -18.46 -11.09
C LYS A 119 -12.21 -19.81 -11.05
N PHE A 120 -12.11 -20.55 -9.96
CA PHE A 120 -12.80 -21.83 -9.80
C PHE A 120 -14.34 -21.69 -9.73
N GLU A 121 -14.86 -20.67 -9.05
CA GLU A 121 -16.29 -20.33 -9.10
C GLU A 121 -16.72 -20.05 -10.54
N SER A 122 -15.92 -19.29 -11.29
CA SER A 122 -16.18 -19.01 -12.71
C SER A 122 -16.11 -20.27 -13.58
N GLU A 123 -15.17 -21.19 -13.31
CA GLU A 123 -15.00 -22.43 -14.08
C GLU A 123 -16.09 -23.48 -13.76
N THR A 124 -16.47 -23.61 -12.48
CA THR A 124 -17.48 -24.58 -12.01
C THR A 124 -18.88 -24.23 -12.54
N PHE A 125 -19.20 -22.95 -12.64
CA PHE A 125 -20.46 -22.49 -13.24
C PHE A 125 -20.47 -22.65 -14.78
N ASN A 126 -19.29 -22.60 -15.41
CA ASN A 126 -19.12 -22.52 -16.86
C ASN A 126 -19.03 -23.91 -17.55
N SER A 127 -19.69 -24.94 -17.02
CA SER A 127 -19.71 -26.23 -17.72
C SER A 127 -20.48 -26.19 -19.05
N ASN A 128 -21.18 -25.09 -19.40
CA ASN A 128 -21.68 -24.84 -20.78
C ASN A 128 -21.98 -23.37 -21.21
N SER A 129 -21.71 -22.32 -20.41
CA SER A 129 -21.97 -20.92 -20.84
C SER A 129 -21.18 -19.88 -20.03
N SER A 130 -20.73 -18.80 -20.68
CA SER A 130 -20.10 -17.63 -20.06
C SER A 130 -21.02 -16.98 -19.01
N LEU A 131 -20.51 -16.74 -17.79
CA LEU A 131 -21.25 -16.13 -16.69
C LEU A 131 -21.39 -14.61 -16.91
N ILE A 132 -22.54 -14.15 -17.39
CA ILE A 132 -22.79 -12.74 -17.65
C ILE A 132 -23.05 -12.03 -16.32
N THR A 133 -22.14 -11.14 -15.93
CA THR A 133 -22.23 -10.44 -14.64
C THR A 133 -22.54 -8.96 -14.83
N ILE A 134 -23.59 -8.45 -14.20
CA ILE A 134 -23.81 -7.01 -14.04
C ILE A 134 -23.01 -6.54 -12.82
N ILE A 135 -22.30 -5.43 -12.94
CA ILE A 135 -21.64 -4.80 -11.79
C ILE A 135 -22.01 -3.31 -11.75
N ALA A 136 -22.54 -2.86 -10.62
CA ALA A 136 -23.06 -1.51 -10.46
C ALA A 136 -22.93 -1.01 -9.02
N ALA A 137 -22.81 0.31 -8.86
CA ALA A 137 -23.03 0.98 -7.59
C ALA A 137 -24.30 1.84 -7.70
N ALA A 138 -25.26 1.64 -6.79
CA ALA A 138 -26.53 2.35 -6.78
C ALA A 138 -26.89 2.81 -5.36
N SER A 139 -27.53 3.97 -5.26
CA SER A 139 -28.08 4.53 -4.02
C SER A 139 -29.31 3.77 -3.54
N GLU A 140 -29.85 4.08 -2.35
CA GLU A 140 -31.04 3.41 -1.83
C GLU A 140 -32.25 3.57 -2.78
N ASN A 141 -32.42 4.75 -3.36
CA ASN A 141 -33.40 5.05 -4.41
C ASN A 141 -32.97 4.69 -5.85
N ASN A 142 -32.06 3.72 -6.02
CA ASN A 142 -31.57 3.19 -7.31
C ASN A 142 -30.89 4.20 -8.25
N VAL A 143 -30.55 5.40 -7.81
CA VAL A 143 -29.77 6.34 -8.61
C VAL A 143 -28.35 5.80 -8.82
N ILE A 144 -27.79 5.98 -10.01
CA ILE A 144 -26.40 5.59 -10.34
C ILE A 144 -25.55 6.75 -10.84
N GLY A 145 -26.17 7.88 -11.17
CA GLY A 145 -25.48 9.04 -11.72
C GLY A 145 -26.38 10.24 -11.98
N LYS A 146 -25.74 11.39 -12.15
CA LYS A 146 -26.36 12.66 -12.57
C LYS A 146 -25.43 13.37 -13.54
N ASP A 147 -25.94 13.92 -14.63
CA ASP A 147 -25.16 14.69 -15.62
C ASP A 147 -23.94 13.91 -16.17
N ASN A 148 -24.11 12.60 -16.39
CA ASN A 148 -23.05 11.66 -16.75
C ASN A 148 -21.87 11.62 -15.76
N LYS A 149 -22.10 11.84 -14.46
CA LYS A 149 -21.09 11.70 -13.40
C LYS A 149 -21.59 10.81 -12.28
N LEU A 150 -20.65 10.15 -11.61
CA LEU A 150 -20.92 9.49 -10.34
C LEU A 150 -21.16 10.55 -9.26
N ILE A 151 -22.19 10.34 -8.43
CA ILE A 151 -22.63 11.31 -7.43
C ILE A 151 -21.79 11.21 -6.14
N TRP A 152 -21.14 10.07 -5.92
CA TRP A 152 -20.29 9.81 -4.77
C TRP A 152 -18.89 9.33 -5.18
N HIS A 153 -17.98 9.34 -4.22
CA HIS A 153 -16.66 8.76 -4.34
C HIS A 153 -16.49 7.71 -3.24
N LEU A 154 -16.46 6.42 -3.63
CA LEU A 154 -16.26 5.30 -2.72
C LEU A 154 -14.99 4.56 -3.14
N SER A 155 -13.89 4.80 -2.42
CA SER A 155 -12.58 4.29 -2.83
C SER A 155 -12.52 2.75 -2.81
N ASP A 156 -13.19 2.12 -1.85
CA ASP A 156 -13.25 0.66 -1.74
C ASP A 156 -14.14 0.02 -2.81
N ASP A 157 -15.21 0.68 -3.23
CA ASP A 157 -16.02 0.25 -4.38
C ASP A 157 -15.20 0.29 -5.68
N LEU A 158 -14.44 1.37 -5.92
CA LEU A 158 -13.57 1.45 -7.09
C LEU A 158 -12.48 0.36 -7.10
N LYS A 159 -11.93 0.02 -5.94
CA LYS A 159 -10.99 -1.12 -5.80
C LYS A 159 -11.70 -2.43 -6.10
N HIS A 160 -12.89 -2.65 -5.54
CA HIS A 160 -13.70 -3.84 -5.75
C HIS A 160 -14.05 -4.04 -7.23
N PHE A 161 -14.57 -2.99 -7.89
CA PHE A 161 -14.84 -2.95 -9.32
C PHE A 161 -13.59 -3.29 -10.15
N LYS A 162 -12.44 -2.71 -9.81
CA LYS A 162 -11.17 -3.00 -10.49
C LYS A 162 -10.73 -4.44 -10.30
N GLU A 163 -10.83 -5.00 -9.09
CA GLU A 163 -10.46 -6.38 -8.79
C GLU A 163 -11.32 -7.37 -9.57
N LEU A 164 -12.64 -7.20 -9.56
CA LEU A 164 -13.57 -8.10 -10.24
C LEU A 164 -13.46 -8.06 -11.76
N THR A 165 -13.30 -6.87 -12.33
CA THR A 165 -13.35 -6.70 -13.80
C THR A 165 -11.99 -6.89 -14.48
N LYS A 166 -10.89 -7.00 -13.74
CA LYS A 166 -9.52 -7.07 -14.32
C LYS A 166 -9.36 -8.31 -15.19
N GLY A 167 -8.85 -8.12 -16.41
CA GLY A 167 -8.63 -9.20 -17.36
C GLY A 167 -9.88 -9.62 -18.15
N HIS A 168 -11.05 -9.07 -17.81
CA HIS A 168 -12.33 -9.39 -18.45
C HIS A 168 -12.77 -8.30 -19.45
N HIS A 169 -13.79 -8.62 -20.23
CA HIS A 169 -14.52 -7.71 -21.09
C HIS A 169 -15.45 -6.87 -20.23
N VAL A 170 -15.40 -5.56 -20.41
CA VAL A 170 -16.29 -4.59 -19.75
C VAL A 170 -17.16 -3.95 -20.81
N ILE A 171 -18.46 -4.26 -20.76
CA ILE A 171 -19.48 -3.86 -21.71
C ILE A 171 -20.21 -2.65 -21.15
N MET A 172 -20.25 -1.58 -21.92
CA MET A 172 -20.87 -0.32 -21.51
C MET A 172 -21.51 0.45 -22.65
N GLY A 173 -22.38 1.40 -22.31
CA GLY A 173 -22.95 2.34 -23.26
C GLY A 173 -22.01 3.52 -23.55
N ARG A 174 -22.18 4.15 -24.72
CA ARG A 174 -21.39 5.34 -25.12
C ARG A 174 -21.29 6.42 -24.05
N LYS A 175 -22.42 6.81 -23.42
CA LYS A 175 -22.44 7.87 -22.40
C LYS A 175 -21.62 7.52 -21.16
N THR A 176 -21.63 6.24 -20.75
CA THR A 176 -20.81 5.74 -19.64
C THR A 176 -19.33 5.74 -20.00
N PHE A 177 -18.99 5.45 -21.25
CA PHE A 177 -17.59 5.57 -21.69
C PHE A 177 -17.12 7.04 -21.69
N GLU A 178 -17.94 7.96 -22.20
CA GLU A 178 -17.64 9.39 -22.27
C GLU A 178 -17.54 10.08 -20.91
N SER A 179 -18.16 9.52 -19.85
CA SER A 179 -17.99 10.02 -18.49
C SER A 179 -16.65 9.64 -17.86
N MET A 180 -15.98 8.62 -18.39
CA MET A 180 -14.69 8.17 -17.89
C MET A 180 -13.55 8.97 -18.54
N PRO A 181 -12.47 9.25 -17.80
CA PRO A 181 -11.33 10.01 -18.35
C PRO A 181 -10.59 9.26 -19.45
N LYS A 182 -10.65 7.91 -19.45
CA LYS A 182 -10.05 7.03 -20.44
C LYS A 182 -10.61 5.62 -20.33
N ALA A 183 -10.36 4.81 -21.36
CA ALA A 183 -10.60 3.38 -21.33
C ALA A 183 -9.94 2.72 -20.11
N LEU A 184 -10.64 1.74 -19.54
CA LEU A 184 -10.22 1.04 -18.34
C LEU A 184 -9.00 0.16 -18.67
N PRO A 185 -7.83 0.36 -18.02
CA PRO A 185 -6.64 -0.43 -18.34
C PRO A 185 -6.80 -1.89 -17.92
N ASN A 186 -6.08 -2.79 -18.61
CA ASN A 186 -6.08 -4.24 -18.41
C ASN A 186 -7.46 -4.89 -18.53
N ARG A 187 -8.32 -4.31 -19.36
CA ARG A 187 -9.70 -4.73 -19.62
C ARG A 187 -10.02 -4.51 -21.10
N THR A 188 -10.80 -5.42 -21.67
CA THR A 188 -11.31 -5.24 -23.03
C THR A 188 -12.56 -4.37 -22.97
N ASN A 189 -12.46 -3.11 -23.38
CA ASN A 189 -13.56 -2.16 -23.29
C ASN A 189 -14.47 -2.32 -24.52
N VAL A 190 -15.72 -2.70 -24.31
CA VAL A 190 -16.73 -2.88 -25.37
C VAL A 190 -17.82 -1.82 -25.21
N ILE A 191 -17.96 -0.96 -26.22
CA ILE A 191 -18.86 0.19 -26.21
C ILE A 191 -20.04 -0.08 -27.14
N ILE A 192 -21.25 -0.03 -26.60
CA ILE A 192 -22.50 -0.12 -27.35
C ILE A 192 -22.96 1.28 -27.74
N THR A 193 -23.16 1.49 -29.05
CA THR A 193 -23.66 2.75 -29.60
C THR A 193 -24.41 2.54 -30.91
N ARG A 194 -25.46 3.31 -31.13
CA ARG A 194 -26.17 3.35 -32.43
C ARG A 194 -25.44 4.17 -33.49
N ASN A 195 -24.48 5.01 -33.08
CA ASN A 195 -23.69 5.81 -34.01
C ASN A 195 -22.61 4.95 -34.66
N ARG A 196 -22.81 4.58 -35.93
CA ARG A 196 -21.88 3.75 -36.71
C ARG A 196 -20.53 4.41 -36.99
N ASN A 197 -20.46 5.74 -36.90
CA ASN A 197 -19.23 6.51 -37.12
C ASN A 197 -18.48 6.79 -35.82
N TYR A 198 -18.94 6.26 -34.68
CA TYR A 198 -18.30 6.48 -33.40
C TYR A 198 -17.02 5.65 -33.29
N THR A 199 -15.92 6.29 -32.92
CA THR A 199 -14.63 5.66 -32.71
C THR A 199 -14.08 6.04 -31.35
N ALA A 200 -13.60 5.06 -30.60
CA ALA A 200 -12.91 5.26 -29.34
C ALA A 200 -11.62 4.42 -29.32
N GLY A 201 -10.48 5.07 -29.07
CA GLY A 201 -9.18 4.41 -29.12
C GLY A 201 -9.03 3.30 -28.09
N ASN A 202 -8.41 2.18 -28.47
CA ASN A 202 -8.22 0.99 -27.63
C ASN A 202 -9.53 0.39 -27.07
N THR A 203 -10.62 0.50 -27.83
CA THR A 203 -11.92 -0.09 -27.48
C THR A 203 -12.53 -0.81 -28.67
N ILE A 204 -13.50 -1.66 -28.40
CA ILE A 204 -14.32 -2.35 -29.39
C ILE A 204 -15.68 -1.67 -29.42
N VAL A 205 -16.09 -1.16 -30.58
CA VAL A 205 -17.39 -0.49 -30.74
C VAL A 205 -18.35 -1.43 -31.45
N VAL A 206 -19.53 -1.63 -30.87
CA VAL A 206 -20.60 -2.50 -31.37
C VAL A 206 -21.95 -1.79 -31.36
N GLN A 207 -22.92 -2.33 -32.09
CA GLN A 207 -24.24 -1.70 -32.27
C GLN A 207 -25.34 -2.31 -31.39
N SER A 208 -25.08 -3.44 -30.73
CA SER A 208 -26.06 -4.11 -29.87
C SER A 208 -25.42 -4.86 -28.70
N LEU A 209 -26.25 -5.20 -27.71
CA LEU A 209 -25.84 -6.04 -26.58
C LEU A 209 -25.48 -7.45 -27.05
N ASP A 210 -26.23 -8.02 -27.99
CA ASP A 210 -25.94 -9.33 -28.59
C ASP A 210 -24.56 -9.38 -29.26
N GLU A 211 -24.18 -8.33 -29.99
CA GLU A 211 -22.85 -8.22 -30.58
C GLU A 211 -21.76 -8.12 -29.51
N ALA A 212 -21.99 -7.33 -28.45
CA ALA A 212 -21.06 -7.23 -27.34
C ALA A 212 -20.79 -8.59 -26.69
N LEU A 213 -21.85 -9.37 -26.48
CA LEU A 213 -21.76 -10.71 -25.90
C LEU A 213 -21.10 -11.71 -26.85
N LYS A 214 -21.36 -11.64 -28.16
CA LYS A 214 -20.67 -12.48 -29.16
C LYS A 214 -19.16 -12.26 -29.16
N ILE A 215 -18.71 -11.01 -29.06
CA ILE A 215 -17.28 -10.68 -28.97
C ILE A 215 -16.70 -11.19 -27.65
N SER A 216 -17.48 -11.12 -26.58
CA SER A 216 -17.07 -11.52 -25.24
C SER A 216 -17.25 -13.02 -24.97
N LYS A 217 -17.64 -13.83 -25.97
CA LYS A 217 -17.96 -15.26 -25.82
C LYS A 217 -16.80 -16.12 -25.30
N LYS A 218 -15.55 -15.70 -25.55
CA LYS A 218 -14.35 -16.38 -25.04
C LYS A 218 -13.97 -15.97 -23.62
N ASP A 219 -14.64 -14.96 -23.09
CA ASP A 219 -14.50 -14.56 -21.70
C ASP A 219 -15.37 -15.47 -20.82
N SER A 220 -14.78 -16.00 -19.74
CA SER A 220 -15.54 -16.79 -18.78
C SER A 220 -16.55 -15.95 -18.01
N GLN A 221 -16.31 -14.65 -17.85
CA GLN A 221 -17.13 -13.75 -17.05
C GLN A 221 -17.12 -12.32 -17.60
N PRO A 222 -17.83 -12.02 -18.70
CA PRO A 222 -17.99 -10.65 -19.16
C PRO A 222 -18.81 -9.81 -18.17
N PHE A 223 -18.39 -8.56 -17.98
CA PHE A 223 -19.03 -7.63 -17.06
C PHE A 223 -19.81 -6.54 -17.78
N ILE A 224 -21.07 -6.34 -17.41
CA ILE A 224 -21.91 -5.24 -17.86
C ILE A 224 -21.82 -4.14 -16.82
N ILE A 225 -21.25 -2.99 -17.21
CA ILE A 225 -20.89 -1.89 -16.29
C ILE A 225 -21.77 -0.63 -16.52
N GLY A 226 -22.87 -0.79 -17.24
CA GLY A 226 -23.91 0.24 -17.41
C GLY A 226 -23.83 1.02 -18.73
N GLY A 227 -24.51 2.16 -18.89
CA GLY A 227 -25.38 2.83 -17.92
C GLY A 227 -26.80 2.26 -17.87
N GLY A 228 -27.75 3.05 -17.36
CA GLY A 228 -29.12 2.60 -17.06
C GLY A 228 -29.82 1.84 -18.19
N GLU A 229 -29.71 2.30 -19.44
CA GLU A 229 -30.29 1.57 -20.60
C GLU A 229 -29.63 0.21 -20.83
N ILE A 230 -28.31 0.12 -20.69
CA ILE A 230 -27.56 -1.13 -20.86
C ILE A 230 -27.92 -2.10 -19.73
N TYR A 231 -28.03 -1.60 -18.49
CA TYR A 231 -28.46 -2.43 -17.36
C TYR A 231 -29.87 -2.99 -17.60
N LYS A 232 -30.83 -2.16 -18.04
CA LYS A 232 -32.19 -2.63 -18.35
C LYS A 232 -32.21 -3.76 -19.37
N MET A 233 -31.44 -3.64 -20.45
CA MET A 233 -31.33 -4.70 -21.47
C MET A 233 -30.63 -5.95 -20.94
N ALA A 234 -29.71 -5.79 -19.98
CA ALA A 234 -28.93 -6.86 -19.42
C ALA A 234 -29.66 -7.72 -18.37
N MET A 235 -30.63 -7.16 -17.65
CA MET A 235 -31.33 -7.86 -16.55
C MET A 235 -31.92 -9.21 -16.99
N SER A 236 -32.47 -9.30 -18.20
CA SER A 236 -33.11 -10.53 -18.69
C SER A 236 -32.12 -11.65 -19.04
N ILE A 237 -30.85 -11.32 -19.28
CA ILE A 237 -29.82 -12.26 -19.78
C ILE A 237 -28.65 -12.45 -18.83
N ALA A 238 -28.49 -11.59 -17.82
CA ALA A 238 -27.43 -11.72 -16.84
C ALA A 238 -27.70 -12.90 -15.91
N ASP A 239 -26.63 -13.54 -15.44
CA ASP A 239 -26.65 -14.65 -14.50
C ASP A 239 -26.37 -14.18 -13.07
N ARG A 240 -25.64 -13.07 -12.93
CA ARG A 240 -25.17 -12.53 -11.66
C ARG A 240 -25.22 -11.01 -11.62
N ILE A 241 -25.50 -10.45 -10.45
CA ILE A 241 -25.36 -9.03 -10.14
C ILE A 241 -24.38 -8.86 -8.96
N GLU A 242 -23.33 -8.09 -9.16
CA GLU A 242 -22.44 -7.57 -8.11
C GLU A 242 -22.83 -6.10 -7.85
N LEU A 243 -23.64 -5.87 -6.82
CA LEU A 243 -24.20 -4.57 -6.50
C LEU A 243 -23.51 -3.95 -5.28
N THR A 244 -23.04 -2.73 -5.41
CA THR A 244 -22.74 -1.87 -4.26
C THR A 244 -23.95 -0.99 -3.96
N ARG A 245 -24.66 -1.29 -2.86
CA ARG A 245 -25.77 -0.47 -2.37
C ARG A 245 -25.24 0.63 -1.46
N VAL A 246 -25.37 1.89 -1.86
CA VAL A 246 -24.99 3.06 -1.04
C VAL A 246 -26.21 3.49 -0.23
N HIS A 247 -26.08 3.51 1.10
CA HIS A 247 -27.18 3.78 2.02
C HIS A 247 -27.43 5.28 2.21
N ALA A 248 -27.81 5.92 1.11
CA ALA A 248 -28.25 7.31 1.05
C ALA A 248 -29.12 7.52 -0.19
N ASP A 249 -29.99 8.52 -0.16
CA ASP A 249 -30.77 8.95 -1.32
C ASP A 249 -30.09 10.11 -2.03
N PHE A 250 -30.13 10.09 -3.36
CA PHE A 250 -29.57 11.15 -4.19
C PHE A 250 -30.56 11.57 -5.27
N GLU A 251 -30.40 12.78 -5.78
CA GLU A 251 -31.03 13.17 -7.04
C GLU A 251 -30.17 12.72 -8.22
N GLY A 252 -30.77 12.13 -9.24
CA GLY A 252 -30.07 11.76 -10.47
C GLY A 252 -30.99 11.53 -11.65
N ASP A 253 -30.37 11.39 -12.82
CA ASP A 253 -31.04 11.20 -14.12
C ASP A 253 -30.84 9.78 -14.68
N ALA A 254 -29.97 8.99 -14.04
CA ALA A 254 -29.68 7.62 -14.38
C ALA A 254 -29.97 6.71 -13.19
N PHE A 255 -30.68 5.62 -13.46
CA PHE A 255 -31.14 4.68 -12.45
C PHE A 255 -30.72 3.25 -12.80
N PHE A 256 -30.39 2.47 -11.77
CA PHE A 256 -30.30 1.03 -11.85
C PHE A 256 -31.72 0.43 -11.92
N PRO A 257 -31.95 -0.65 -12.70
CA PRO A 257 -33.23 -1.34 -12.71
C PRO A 257 -33.61 -1.87 -11.33
N GLU A 258 -34.91 -2.02 -11.08
CA GLU A 258 -35.37 -2.71 -9.89
C GLU A 258 -34.97 -4.20 -9.94
N ILE A 259 -34.58 -4.76 -8.81
CA ILE A 259 -34.20 -6.17 -8.68
C ILE A 259 -35.41 -6.91 -8.13
N GLU A 260 -36.04 -7.71 -8.97
CA GLU A 260 -37.17 -8.55 -8.56
C GLU A 260 -36.67 -9.78 -7.79
N LEU A 261 -37.00 -9.89 -6.51
CA LEU A 261 -36.58 -11.00 -5.64
C LEU A 261 -37.21 -12.36 -6.02
N SER A 262 -38.18 -12.36 -6.94
CA SER A 262 -38.70 -13.57 -7.58
C SER A 262 -37.76 -14.15 -8.63
N GLU A 263 -36.88 -13.34 -9.21
CA GLU A 263 -35.90 -13.76 -10.23
C GLU A 263 -34.47 -13.83 -9.68
N TRP A 264 -34.19 -13.11 -8.59
CA TRP A 264 -32.85 -12.94 -8.05
C TRP A 264 -32.76 -13.33 -6.58
N LYS A 265 -31.70 -14.06 -6.24
CA LYS A 265 -31.43 -14.48 -4.87
C LYS A 265 -30.13 -13.88 -4.36
N GLU A 266 -30.18 -13.30 -3.16
CA GLU A 266 -28.99 -12.86 -2.43
C GLU A 266 -28.16 -14.06 -1.98
N VAL A 267 -26.91 -14.12 -2.44
CA VAL A 267 -25.97 -15.20 -2.11
C VAL A 267 -24.78 -14.72 -1.27
N LYS A 268 -24.49 -13.42 -1.27
CA LYS A 268 -23.40 -12.83 -0.47
C LYS A 268 -23.69 -11.40 -0.09
N ILE A 269 -23.32 -11.03 1.13
CA ILE A 269 -23.46 -9.68 1.68
C ILE A 269 -22.20 -9.32 2.47
N ASP A 270 -21.63 -8.14 2.21
CA ASP A 270 -20.52 -7.54 2.97
C ASP A 270 -20.82 -6.06 3.26
N LYS A 271 -21.11 -5.75 4.53
CA LYS A 271 -21.53 -4.42 4.98
C LYS A 271 -20.32 -3.58 5.39
N ARG A 272 -20.25 -2.35 4.88
CA ARG A 272 -19.21 -1.35 5.18
C ARG A 272 -19.84 -0.13 5.83
N LYS A 273 -19.28 0.28 6.96
CA LYS A 273 -19.64 1.53 7.62
C LYS A 273 -18.81 2.67 7.05
N LYS A 274 -19.38 3.87 7.05
CA LYS A 274 -18.70 5.12 6.77
C LYS A 274 -17.50 5.28 7.70
N ASP A 275 -16.45 5.87 7.17
CA ASP A 275 -15.20 6.13 7.86
C ASP A 275 -14.58 7.44 7.32
N GLU A 276 -13.34 7.72 7.69
CA GLU A 276 -12.63 8.92 7.23
C GLU A 276 -12.46 9.00 5.70
N ASN A 277 -12.55 7.87 4.98
CA ASN A 277 -12.38 7.79 3.54
C ASN A 277 -13.72 7.66 2.77
N HIS A 278 -14.82 7.36 3.48
CA HIS A 278 -16.12 7.07 2.89
C HIS A 278 -17.23 7.85 3.60
N ASN A 279 -17.88 8.76 2.87
CA ASN A 279 -18.94 9.63 3.44
C ASN A 279 -20.25 8.89 3.74
N TYR A 280 -20.43 7.66 3.24
CA TYR A 280 -21.67 6.90 3.30
C TYR A 280 -21.41 5.47 3.74
N ASP A 281 -22.38 4.88 4.44
CA ASP A 281 -22.43 3.43 4.62
C ASP A 281 -22.76 2.80 3.25
N PHE A 282 -22.18 1.64 2.96
CA PHE A 282 -22.49 0.90 1.75
C PHE A 282 -22.36 -0.61 1.96
N THR A 283 -23.06 -1.38 1.16
CA THR A 283 -23.05 -2.85 1.23
C THR A 283 -22.74 -3.44 -0.13
N PHE A 284 -21.74 -4.33 -0.20
CA PHE A 284 -21.56 -5.20 -1.37
C PHE A 284 -22.53 -6.37 -1.28
N ILE A 285 -23.35 -6.55 -2.31
CA ILE A 285 -24.37 -7.59 -2.40
C ILE A 285 -24.15 -8.35 -3.70
N ARG A 286 -24.09 -9.68 -3.62
CA ARG A 286 -24.11 -10.55 -4.79
C ARG A 286 -25.48 -11.18 -4.91
N TYR A 287 -26.10 -11.03 -6.08
CA TYR A 287 -27.29 -11.75 -6.47
C TYR A 287 -26.93 -12.77 -7.55
N ASP A 288 -27.45 -13.99 -7.41
CA ASP A 288 -27.46 -14.98 -8.49
C ASP A 288 -28.90 -15.13 -8.99
N LYS A 289 -29.06 -15.30 -10.30
CA LYS A 289 -30.37 -15.57 -10.90
C LYS A 289 -30.88 -16.94 -10.42
N ILE A 290 -32.17 -17.03 -10.14
CA ILE A 290 -32.85 -18.24 -9.65
C ILE A 290 -33.05 -19.25 -10.78
#